data_AF-A0A8B6FEU5-F1
#
_entry.id   AF-A0A8B6FEU5-F1
#
_cell.length_a   1.000
_cell.length_b   1.000
_cell.length_c   1.000
_cell.angle_alpha   90.00
_cell.angle_beta   90.00
_cell.angle_gamma   90.00
#
_symmetry.space_group_name_H-M   'P 1'
#
loop_
_entity.id
_entity.type
_entity.pdbx_description
1 polymer ?
#
loop_
_entity_poly.entity_id
_entity_poly.type
_entity_poly.pdbx_seq_one_letter_code
_entity_poly.pdbx_strand_id
1 'polypeptide(L)' 'MSLAKCRHLCIGYKYLGLQYAYQCFCGNHLNHRVYPQSSELQCNMGCTSEPHRMCGGVWRNSVYKV' A
#
# COMPACT_ATOMS: atom_id res chain seq x y z
N MET A 1 -0.19 -9.53 -6.20
CA MET A 1 0.81 -8.92 -5.29
C MET A 1 0.52 -9.36 -3.86
N SER A 2 1.49 -9.26 -2.97
CA SER A 2 1.38 -9.58 -1.54
C SER A 2 2.12 -8.50 -0.73
N LEU A 3 1.80 -8.34 0.55
CA LEU A 3 2.49 -7.36 1.40
C LEU A 3 3.97 -7.73 1.53
N ALA A 4 4.25 -9.02 1.77
CA ALA A 4 5.61 -9.52 1.90
C ALA A 4 6.43 -9.28 0.60
N LYS A 5 5.84 -9.54 -0.57
CA LYS A 5 6.49 -9.32 -1.86
C LYS A 5 6.80 -7.85 -2.09
N CYS A 6 5.84 -6.95 -1.82
CA CYS A 6 6.07 -5.51 -1.98
C CYS A 6 7.12 -4.99 -0.98
N ARG A 7 7.13 -5.48 0.26
CA ARG A 7 8.15 -5.14 1.26
C ARG A 7 9.55 -5.52 0.79
N HIS A 8 9.70 -6.69 0.18
CA HIS A 8 10.97 -7.12 -0.39
C HIS A 8 11.42 -6.23 -1.57
N LEU A 9 10.48 -5.83 -2.44
CA LEU A 9 10.76 -4.90 -3.54
C LEU A 9 11.14 -3.49 -3.06
N CYS A 10 10.66 -3.08 -1.88
CA CYS A 10 10.92 -1.76 -1.31
C CYS A 10 12.06 -1.72 -0.28
N ILE A 11 12.95 -2.72 -0.25
CA ILE A 11 14.15 -2.69 0.59
C ILE A 11 14.94 -1.40 0.31
N GLY A 12 15.31 -0.67 1.36
CA GLY A 12 16.00 0.62 1.28
C GLY A 12 15.09 1.85 1.27
N TYR A 13 13.77 1.67 1.16
CA TYR A 13 12.79 2.74 1.36
C TYR A 13 12.20 2.71 2.77
N LYS A 14 11.65 3.83 3.24
CA LYS A 14 10.98 3.93 4.56
C LYS A 14 9.56 3.38 4.55
N TYR A 15 8.87 3.52 3.43
CA TYR A 15 7.46 3.17 3.27
C TYR A 15 7.22 2.43 1.97
N LEU A 16 6.17 1.61 1.99
CA LEU A 16 5.58 0.99 0.81
C LEU A 16 4.09 1.32 0.76
N GLY A 17 3.54 1.39 -0.44
CA GLY A 17 2.12 1.59 -0.71
C GLY A 17 1.58 0.47 -1.60
N LEU A 18 0.42 -0.07 -1.25
CA LEU A 18 -0.30 -1.05 -2.06
C LEU A 18 -1.59 -0.44 -2.58
N GLN A 19 -1.88 -0.63 -3.86
CA GLN A 19 -3.08 -0.09 -4.53
C GLN A 19 -3.72 -1.15 -5.41
N TYR A 20 -5.05 -1.10 -5.50
CA TYR A 20 -5.83 -1.88 -6.45
C TYR A 20 -5.49 -3.38 -6.45
N ALA A 21 -5.28 -3.96 -5.26
CA ALA A 21 -4.92 -5.37 -5.01
C ALA A 21 -3.54 -5.84 -5.50
N TYR A 22 -2.97 -5.23 -6.55
CA TYR A 22 -1.76 -5.73 -7.20
C TYR A 22 -0.63 -4.71 -7.41
N GLN A 23 -0.87 -3.42 -7.26
CA GLN A 23 0.16 -2.39 -7.46
C GLN A 23 0.99 -2.22 -6.19
N CYS A 24 2.28 -1.93 -6.37
CA CYS A 24 3.25 -1.74 -5.30
C CYS A 24 4.07 -0.48 -5.59
N PHE A 25 4.20 0.38 -4.59
CA PHE A 25 4.94 1.64 -4.65
C PHE A 25 5.90 1.74 -3.48
N CYS A 26 7.08 2.30 -3.69
CA CYS A 26 8.08 2.52 -2.64
C CYS A 26 8.34 4.02 -2.49
N GLY A 27 8.56 4.49 -1.26
CA GLY A 27 8.80 5.90 -1.01
C GLY A 27 9.44 6.18 0.34
N ASN A 28 10.12 7.33 0.43
CA ASN A 28 10.74 7.79 1.67
C ASN A 28 9.94 8.88 2.40
N HIS A 29 8.96 9.45 1.72
CA HIS A 29 8.15 10.56 2.22
C HIS A 29 6.68 10.32 1.88
N LEU A 30 5.80 10.68 2.81
CA LEU A 30 4.36 10.68 2.62
C LEU A 30 3.92 12.14 2.58
N ASN A 31 3.28 12.55 1.48
CA ASN A 31 2.79 13.92 1.34
C ASN A 31 1.34 14.02 1.86
N HIS A 32 1.17 13.99 3.18
CA HIS A 32 -0.15 14.06 3.82
C HIS A 32 -0.89 15.38 3.56
N ARG A 33 -0.19 16.44 3.15
CA ARG A 33 -0.82 17.73 2.82
C ARG A 33 -1.56 17.65 1.49
N VAL A 34 -1.05 16.89 0.53
CA VAL A 34 -1.69 16.68 -0.78
C VAL A 34 -2.62 15.47 -0.75
N TYR A 35 -2.22 14.41 -0.05
CA TYR A 35 -2.97 13.16 0.07
C TYR A 35 -3.20 12.82 1.55
N PRO A 36 -4.23 13.41 2.19
CA PRO A 36 -4.53 13.12 3.58
C PRO A 36 -4.97 11.67 3.76
N GLN A 37 -4.83 11.17 4.99
CA GLN A 37 -5.30 9.84 5.34
C GLN A 37 -6.81 9.75 5.08
N SER A 38 -7.20 8.73 4.32
CA SER A 38 -8.60 8.40 4.05
C SER A 38 -9.11 7.37 5.04
N SER A 39 -10.43 7.15 5.07
CA SER A 39 -11.02 6.04 5.82
C SER A 39 -10.47 4.70 5.33
N GLU A 40 -10.17 3.79 6.27
CA GLU A 40 -9.74 2.42 5.99
C GLU A 40 -10.74 1.65 5.11
N LEU A 41 -12.02 2.03 5.13
CA LEU A 41 -13.06 1.46 4.27
C LEU A 41 -12.80 1.69 2.77
N GLN A 42 -11.98 2.67 2.41
CA GLN A 42 -11.60 2.92 1.02
C GLN A 42 -10.36 2.11 0.59
N CYS A 43 -9.72 1.42 1.53
CA CYS A 43 -8.59 0.51 1.33
C CYS A 43 -9.02 -0.96 1.48
N ASN A 44 -10.17 -1.29 0.90
CA ASN A 44 -10.90 -2.54 1.13
C ASN A 44 -10.57 -3.69 0.16
N MET A 45 -9.56 -3.55 -0.70
CA MET A 45 -9.18 -4.61 -1.62
C MET A 45 -8.15 -5.55 -1.00
N GLY A 46 -8.44 -6.84 -1.04
CA GLY A 46 -7.49 -7.90 -0.66
C GLY A 46 -6.34 -8.01 -1.66
N CYS A 47 -5.14 -8.35 -1.18
CA CYS A 47 -4.00 -8.59 -2.07
C CYS A 47 -4.23 -9.80 -2.98
N THR A 48 -3.77 -9.75 -4.24
CA THR A 48 -3.96 -10.87 -5.20
C THR A 48 -3.42 -12.21 -4.69
N SER A 49 -2.37 -12.19 -3.86
CA SER A 49 -1.70 -13.39 -3.34
C SER A 49 -1.84 -13.55 -1.82
N GLU A 50 -2.52 -12.61 -1.16
CA GLU A 50 -2.82 -12.64 0.28
C GLU A 50 -4.20 -11.96 0.50
N PRO A 51 -5.33 -12.60 0.14
CA PRO A 51 -6.64 -11.93 0.08
C PRO A 51 -7.11 -11.33 1.41
N HIS A 52 -6.61 -11.86 2.54
CA HIS A 52 -6.92 -11.37 3.88
C HIS A 52 -6.14 -10.11 4.29
N ARG A 53 -5.15 -9.68 3.50
CA ARG A 53 -4.41 -8.45 3.74
C ARG A 53 -4.94 -7.32 2.87
N MET A 54 -5.06 -6.14 3.46
CA MET A 54 -5.39 -4.92 2.73
C MET A 54 -4.26 -4.57 1.74
N CYS A 55 -4.63 -4.37 0.48
CA CYS A 55 -3.76 -3.96 -0.61
C CYS A 55 -4.34 -2.73 -1.33
N GLY A 56 -4.79 -1.76 -0.53
CA GLY A 56 -5.36 -0.51 -0.99
C GLY A 56 -6.77 -0.65 -1.53
N GLY A 57 -7.11 0.24 -2.45
CA GLY A 57 -8.40 0.29 -3.14
C GLY A 57 -8.26 1.06 -4.44
N VAL A 58 -9.39 1.41 -5.07
CA VAL A 58 -9.39 2.21 -6.30
C VAL A 58 -8.88 3.61 -5.98
N TRP A 59 -7.73 4.00 -6.53
CA TRP A 59 -7.05 5.27 -6.21
C TRP A 59 -6.77 5.48 -4.71
N ARG A 60 -6.58 4.39 -3.96
CA ARG A 60 -6.29 4.42 -2.53
C ARG A 60 -5.14 3.52 -2.18
N ASN A 61 -4.18 4.07 -1.45
CA ASN A 61 -2.99 3.36 -1.03
C ASN A 61 -3.15 2.89 0.42
N SER A 62 -3.04 1.58 0.65
CA SER A 62 -2.68 1.08 1.98
C SER A 62 -1.18 1.29 2.15
N VAL A 63 -0.79 2.11 3.13
CA VAL A 63 0.60 2.50 3.36
C VAL A 63 1.15 1.74 4.56
N TYR A 64 2.33 1.14 4.40
CA TYR A 64 3.02 0.39 5.45
C TYR A 64 4.46 0.89 5.58
N LYS A 65 5.00 0.80 6.79
CA LYS A 65 6.43 0.99 7.02
C LYS A 65 7.20 -0.27 6.60
N VAL A 66 8.27 -0.09 5.83
CA VAL A 66 9.18 -1.17 5.39
C VAL A 66 9.98 -1.70 6.58
#